data_AF-A0A543Q6A4-F1
#
_entry.id   AF-A0A543Q6A4-F1
#
_cell.length_a   1.000
_cell.length_b   1.000
_cell.length_c   1.000
_cell.angle_alpha   90.00
_cell.angle_beta   90.00
_cell.angle_gamma   90.00
#
_symmetry.space_group_name_H-M   'P 1'
#
loop_
_entity.id
_entity.type
_entity.pdbx_description
1 polymer ?
#
loop_
_entity_poly.entity_id
_entity_poly.type
_entity_poly.pdbx_seq_one_letter_code
_entity_poly.pdbx_strand_id
1 'polypeptide(L)'
;MATESLAPSADTLSVTVHRTQFQDGQVRAESALSSHRINAYLQKIAYHELLTALEEEHLLNRIQHNDREAWYELLEMHLRLVLRIARSYHDQTPHALIDFIEAGNLALIDAARQFVVGGNERFAIYATRHICQRLDSSMSVRGPAVA
;
A
#
# COMPACT_ATOMS: atom_id res chain seq x y z
N MET A 1 -18.58 -51.02 54.82
CA MET A 1 -17.62 -50.50 53.83
C MET A 1 -18.43 -49.83 52.73
N ALA A 2 -18.34 -48.50 52.65
CA ALA A 2 -19.18 -47.63 51.85
C ALA A 2 -18.27 -46.75 50.99
N THR A 3 -18.51 -46.73 49.68
CA THR A 3 -17.93 -45.83 48.66
C THR A 3 -18.87 -45.96 47.43
N GLU A 4 -19.37 -44.97 46.70
CA GLU A 4 -19.30 -43.50 46.61
C GLU A 4 -20.55 -43.13 45.77
N SER A 5 -21.59 -42.47 46.31
CA SER A 5 -21.93 -41.04 46.13
C SER A 5 -21.45 -40.36 44.84
N LEU A 6 -22.21 -40.50 43.75
CA LEU A 6 -22.07 -39.71 42.53
C LEU A 6 -23.00 -38.49 42.58
N ALA A 7 -22.43 -37.29 42.64
CA ALA A 7 -23.08 -36.01 42.38
C ALA A 7 -22.11 -35.12 41.56
N PRO A 8 -22.54 -33.96 41.06
CA PRO A 8 -23.04 -33.74 39.71
C PRO A 8 -22.03 -32.98 38.83
N SER A 9 -22.00 -33.30 37.53
CA SER A 9 -21.17 -32.59 36.55
C SER A 9 -21.61 -31.14 36.40
N ALA A 10 -20.79 -30.23 36.90
CA ALA A 10 -20.78 -28.84 36.52
C ALA A 10 -20.18 -28.73 35.12
N ASP A 11 -20.98 -28.33 34.14
CA ASP A 11 -20.45 -27.46 33.08
C ASP A 11 -21.57 -26.63 32.44
N THR A 12 -21.62 -25.38 32.89
CA THR A 12 -21.51 -24.21 32.02
C THR A 12 -22.44 -24.15 30.81
N LEU A 13 -23.55 -23.45 31.00
CA LEU A 13 -24.12 -22.44 30.10
C LEU A 13 -23.43 -22.36 28.73
N SER A 14 -23.94 -23.09 27.73
CA SER A 14 -23.61 -22.82 26.34
C SER A 14 -24.39 -21.58 25.90
N VAL A 15 -23.81 -20.41 26.13
CA VAL A 15 -24.24 -19.18 25.46
C VAL A 15 -23.83 -19.32 24.00
N THR A 16 -24.75 -19.80 23.17
CA THR A 16 -24.59 -19.74 21.72
C THR A 16 -24.69 -18.28 21.28
N VAL A 17 -23.55 -17.61 21.21
CA VAL A 17 -23.44 -16.33 20.48
C VAL A 17 -23.47 -16.67 18.99
N HIS A 18 -24.66 -16.71 18.40
CA HIS A 18 -24.80 -16.58 16.95
C HIS A 18 -24.38 -15.16 16.54
N ARG A 19 -23.08 -14.95 16.36
CA ARG A 19 -22.51 -13.74 15.73
C ARG A 19 -21.98 -14.13 14.37
N THR A 20 -22.88 -14.23 13.39
CA THR A 20 -22.48 -14.45 11.99
C THR A 20 -23.50 -13.88 11.00
N GLN A 21 -23.91 -12.61 11.16
CA GLN A 21 -24.71 -11.92 10.12
C GLN A 21 -24.35 -10.44 9.90
N PHE A 22 -23.28 -9.92 10.50
CA PHE A 22 -22.85 -8.52 10.30
C PHE A 22 -21.63 -8.37 9.38
N GLN A 23 -21.03 -9.48 8.93
CA GLN A 23 -19.74 -9.45 8.23
C GLN A 23 -19.87 -9.38 6.68
N ASP A 24 -20.92 -9.95 6.10
CA ASP A 24 -21.06 -10.04 4.63
C ASP A 24 -21.35 -8.68 3.94
N GLY A 25 -22.14 -7.82 4.58
CA GLY A 25 -22.46 -6.49 4.04
C GLY A 25 -21.25 -5.55 4.08
N GLN A 26 -20.45 -5.63 5.14
CA GLN A 26 -19.28 -4.79 5.34
C GLN A 26 -18.13 -5.18 4.40
N VAL A 27 -17.85 -6.49 4.27
CA VAL A 27 -16.78 -7.00 3.38
C VAL A 27 -17.08 -6.68 1.91
N ARG A 28 -18.35 -6.76 1.49
CA ARG A 28 -18.77 -6.37 0.13
C ARG A 28 -18.61 -4.87 -0.13
N ALA A 29 -18.96 -4.02 0.85
CA ALA A 29 -18.79 -2.57 0.73
C ALA A 29 -17.31 -2.18 0.69
N GLU A 30 -16.47 -2.76 1.55
CA GLU A 30 -15.01 -2.55 1.56
C GLU A 30 -14.37 -2.98 0.24
N SER A 31 -14.76 -4.14 -0.31
CA SER A 31 -14.31 -4.61 -1.62
C SER A 31 -14.72 -3.67 -2.75
N ALA A 32 -15.98 -3.22 -2.79
CA ALA A 32 -16.46 -2.30 -3.82
C ALA A 32 -15.79 -0.91 -3.75
N LEU A 33 -15.58 -0.39 -2.54
CA LEU A 33 -14.84 0.86 -2.32
C LEU A 33 -13.38 0.72 -2.77
N SER A 34 -12.73 -0.39 -2.45
CA SER A 34 -11.37 -0.69 -2.90
C SER A 34 -11.29 -0.75 -4.43
N SER A 35 -12.21 -1.47 -5.08
CA SER A 35 -12.31 -1.52 -6.55
C SER A 35 -12.53 -0.14 -7.18
N HIS A 36 -13.40 0.70 -6.59
CA HIS A 36 -13.63 2.06 -7.09
C HIS A 36 -12.37 2.95 -6.98
N ARG A 37 -11.67 2.89 -5.84
CA ARG A 37 -10.42 3.63 -5.63
C ARG A 37 -9.31 3.19 -6.59
N ILE A 38 -9.18 1.88 -6.80
CA ILE A 38 -8.23 1.32 -7.77
C ILE A 38 -8.59 1.78 -9.18
N ASN A 39 -9.86 1.73 -9.58
CA ASN A 39 -10.28 2.17 -10.91
C ASN A 39 -10.00 3.66 -11.17
N ALA A 40 -10.29 4.53 -10.19
CA ALA A 40 -9.96 5.95 -10.28
C ALA A 40 -8.44 6.18 -10.43
N TYR A 41 -7.64 5.43 -9.66
CA TYR A 41 -6.19 5.46 -9.77
C TYR A 41 -5.70 4.98 -11.15
N LEU A 42 -6.21 3.86 -11.65
CA LEU A 42 -5.87 3.31 -12.95
C LEU A 42 -6.22 4.27 -14.09
N GLN A 43 -7.37 4.93 -14.02
CA GLN A 43 -7.75 5.98 -14.96
C GLN A 43 -6.75 7.12 -14.92
N LYS A 44 -6.39 7.61 -13.73
CA LYS A 44 -5.43 8.71 -13.59
C LYS A 44 -4.08 8.39 -14.23
N ILE A 45 -3.53 7.20 -13.99
CA ILE A 45 -2.20 6.84 -14.53
C ILE A 45 -2.21 6.43 -16.01
N ALA A 46 -3.36 6.06 -16.57
CA ALA A 46 -3.46 5.60 -17.96
C ALA A 46 -3.17 6.73 -18.97
N TYR A 47 -3.35 7.98 -18.56
CA TYR A 47 -3.16 9.16 -19.42
C TYR A 47 -1.70 9.64 -19.52
N HIS A 48 -0.80 9.15 -18.66
CA HIS A 48 0.57 9.66 -18.60
C HIS A 48 1.56 8.76 -19.35
N GLU A 49 2.31 9.33 -20.29
CA GLU A 49 3.42 8.66 -20.98
C GLU A 49 4.62 8.44 -20.02
N LEU A 50 5.60 7.63 -20.42
CA LEU A 50 6.82 7.46 -19.64
C LEU A 50 7.75 8.66 -19.92
N LEU A 51 8.25 9.30 -18.86
CA LEU A 51 9.24 10.36 -19.00
C LEU A 51 10.51 9.83 -19.67
N THR A 52 10.95 10.54 -20.71
CA THR A 52 12.31 10.44 -21.21
C THR A 52 13.30 10.99 -20.18
N ALA A 53 14.58 10.64 -20.33
CA ALA A 53 15.62 11.17 -19.44
C ALA A 53 15.74 12.71 -19.49
N LEU A 54 15.52 13.30 -20.67
CA LEU A 54 15.57 14.75 -20.86
C LEU A 54 14.39 15.46 -20.20
N GLU A 55 13.17 14.91 -20.31
CA GLU A 55 11.99 15.48 -19.65
C GLU A 55 12.12 15.38 -18.13
N GLU A 56 12.62 14.26 -17.61
CA GLU A 56 12.92 14.08 -16.19
C GLU A 56 13.91 15.16 -15.72
N GLU A 57 15.02 15.37 -16.44
CA GLU A 57 16.00 16.41 -16.11
C GLU A 57 15.40 17.82 -16.17
N HIS A 58 14.55 18.10 -17.16
CA HIS A 58 13.88 19.40 -17.29
C HIS A 58 12.94 19.69 -16.12
N LEU A 59 12.14 18.71 -15.70
CA LEU A 59 11.26 18.83 -14.53
C LEU A 59 12.07 19.04 -13.25
N LEU A 60 13.14 18.26 -13.07
CA LEU A 60 14.03 18.38 -11.92
C LEU A 60 14.68 19.77 -11.85
N ASN A 61 15.12 20.33 -12.98
CA ASN A 61 15.65 21.69 -13.04
C ASN A 61 14.60 22.73 -12.66
N ARG A 62 13.36 22.61 -13.15
CA ARG A 62 12.25 23.50 -12.75
C ARG A 62 11.97 23.41 -11.25
N ILE A 63 11.98 22.21 -10.67
CA ILE A 63 11.78 21.98 -9.24
C ILE A 63 12.86 22.69 -8.40
N GLN A 64 14.11 22.72 -8.85
CA GLN A 64 15.17 23.49 -8.17
C GLN A 64 14.88 24.99 -8.10
N HIS A 65 14.06 25.51 -9.01
CA HIS A 65 13.60 26.90 -9.03
C HIS A 65 12.26 27.09 -8.28
N ASN A 66 11.90 26.16 -7.38
CA ASN A 66 10.66 26.16 -6.60
C ASN A 66 9.37 26.10 -7.45
N ASP A 67 9.43 25.54 -8.65
CA ASP A 67 8.25 25.26 -9.48
C ASP A 67 7.46 24.08 -8.89
N ARG A 68 6.31 24.39 -8.27
CA ARG A 68 5.42 23.39 -7.68
C ARG A 68 4.70 22.55 -8.73
N GLU A 69 4.37 23.14 -9.88
CA GLU A 69 3.70 22.41 -10.96
C GLU A 69 4.63 21.34 -11.50
N ALA A 70 5.92 21.66 -11.69
CA ALA A 70 6.93 20.68 -12.08
C ALA A 70 7.07 19.53 -11.07
N TRP A 71 6.90 19.81 -9.77
CA TRP A 71 6.92 18.79 -8.73
C TRP A 71 5.72 17.84 -8.82
N TYR A 72 4.52 18.38 -9.00
CA TYR A 72 3.32 17.56 -9.21
C TYR A 72 3.42 16.74 -10.50
N GLU A 73 3.86 17.36 -11.59
CA GLU A 73 4.06 16.70 -12.88
C GLU A 73 5.07 15.55 -12.77
N LEU A 74 6.21 15.76 -12.12
CA LEU A 74 7.19 14.70 -11.86
C LEU A 74 6.55 13.53 -11.09
N LEU A 75 5.79 13.79 -10.04
CA LEU A 75 5.14 12.73 -9.26
C LEU A 75 4.08 11.97 -10.07
N GLU A 76 3.23 12.70 -10.81
CA GLU A 76 2.15 12.11 -11.60
C GLU A 76 2.68 11.15 -12.67
N MET A 77 3.75 11.52 -13.35
CA MET A 77 4.42 10.66 -14.33
C MET A 77 5.02 9.39 -13.71
N HIS A 78 5.39 9.43 -12.43
CA HIS A 78 5.94 8.29 -11.70
C HIS A 78 4.87 7.42 -10.99
N LEU A 79 3.59 7.75 -11.05
CA LEU A 79 2.53 6.89 -10.48
C LEU A 79 2.44 5.52 -11.18
N ARG A 80 2.76 5.46 -12.48
CA ARG A 80 2.87 4.18 -13.21
C ARG A 80 4.00 3.30 -12.66
N LEU A 81 5.11 3.90 -12.25
CA LEU A 81 6.21 3.19 -11.61
C LEU A 81 5.76 2.56 -10.29
N VAL A 82 5.05 3.33 -9.45
CA VAL A 82 4.51 2.83 -8.18
C VAL A 82 3.59 1.65 -8.41
N LEU A 83 2.65 1.73 -9.37
CA LEU A 83 1.75 0.63 -9.66
C LEU A 83 2.50 -0.63 -10.12
N ARG A 84 3.49 -0.47 -11.00
CA ARG A 84 4.28 -1.59 -11.51
C ARG A 84 4.99 -2.33 -10.36
N ILE A 85 5.58 -1.58 -9.43
CA ILE A 85 6.26 -2.16 -8.26
C ILE A 85 5.22 -2.78 -7.32
N ALA A 86 4.16 -2.05 -6.96
CA ALA A 86 3.10 -2.53 -6.07
C ALA A 86 2.41 -3.81 -6.57
N ARG A 87 2.16 -3.92 -7.88
CA ARG A 87 1.62 -5.15 -8.50
C ARG A 87 2.56 -6.33 -8.29
N SER A 88 3.86 -6.14 -8.51
CA SER A 88 4.85 -7.21 -8.31
C SER A 88 4.84 -7.72 -6.86
N TYR A 89 4.62 -6.86 -5.87
CA TYR A 89 4.50 -7.25 -4.46
C TYR A 89 3.14 -7.92 -4.14
N HIS A 90 2.06 -7.41 -4.71
CA HIS A 90 0.73 -8.01 -4.56
C HIS A 90 0.67 -9.43 -5.13
N ASP A 91 1.29 -9.69 -6.27
CA ASP A 91 1.30 -11.02 -6.88
C ASP A 91 2.02 -12.08 -6.02
N GLN A 92 2.86 -11.63 -5.08
CA GLN A 92 3.63 -12.47 -4.16
C GLN A 92 2.99 -12.59 -2.77
N THR A 93 1.94 -11.81 -2.46
CA THR A 93 1.45 -11.66 -1.08
C THR A 93 -0.07 -11.51 -1.01
N PRO A 94 -0.73 -11.93 0.08
CA PRO A 94 -2.18 -11.77 0.23
C PRO A 94 -2.62 -10.33 0.58
N HIS A 95 -1.69 -9.36 0.63
CA HIS A 95 -2.02 -7.98 1.01
C HIS A 95 -2.79 -7.28 -0.11
N ALA A 96 -3.67 -6.34 0.25
CA ALA A 96 -4.45 -5.63 -0.74
C ALA A 96 -3.54 -4.72 -1.60
N LEU A 97 -3.72 -4.78 -2.92
CA LEU A 97 -2.96 -3.94 -3.86
C LEU A 97 -3.05 -2.45 -3.52
N ILE A 98 -4.20 -1.99 -3.03
CA ILE A 98 -4.41 -0.59 -2.65
C ILE A 98 -3.46 -0.13 -1.54
N ASP A 99 -3.17 -0.99 -0.56
CA ASP A 99 -2.28 -0.67 0.56
C ASP A 99 -0.85 -0.49 0.07
N PHE A 100 -0.40 -1.33 -0.87
CA PHE A 100 0.90 -1.18 -1.52
C PHE A 100 0.99 0.08 -2.37
N ILE A 101 -0.07 0.42 -3.11
CA ILE A 101 -0.11 1.66 -3.90
C ILE A 101 -0.01 2.87 -2.97
N GLU A 102 -0.77 2.90 -1.88
CA GLU A 102 -0.74 3.99 -0.90
C GLU A 102 0.65 4.12 -0.25
N ALA A 103 1.22 3.02 0.24
CA ALA A 103 2.55 3.02 0.84
C ALA A 103 3.64 3.44 -0.15
N GLY A 104 3.56 2.97 -1.40
CA GLY A 104 4.49 3.33 -2.46
C GLY A 104 4.38 4.80 -2.87
N ASN A 105 3.17 5.35 -2.92
CA ASN A 105 2.96 6.77 -3.21
C ASN A 105 3.57 7.67 -2.12
N LEU A 106 3.44 7.30 -0.84
CA LEU A 106 4.12 8.01 0.24
C LEU A 106 5.65 7.97 0.05
N ALA A 107 6.21 6.79 -0.25
CA ALA A 107 7.63 6.65 -0.49
C ALA A 107 8.13 7.47 -1.69
N LEU A 108 7.34 7.55 -2.76
CA LEU A 108 7.64 8.38 -3.93
C LEU A 108 7.71 9.87 -3.56
N ILE A 109 6.73 10.36 -2.80
CA ILE A 109 6.71 11.75 -2.32
C ILE A 109 7.93 12.03 -1.45
N ASP A 110 8.26 11.14 -0.52
CA ASP A 110 9.41 11.30 0.37
C ASP A 110 10.75 11.22 -0.40
N ALA A 111 10.83 10.38 -1.42
CA ALA A 111 11.97 10.33 -2.33
C ALA A 111 12.12 11.64 -3.11
N ALA A 112 11.02 12.17 -3.67
CA ALA A 112 11.04 13.44 -4.41
C ALA A 112 11.46 14.63 -3.53
N ARG A 113 11.13 14.62 -2.23
CA ARG A 113 11.55 15.65 -1.27
C ARG A 113 13.04 15.64 -0.97
N GLN A 114 13.66 14.46 -0.99
CA GLN A 114 15.05 14.25 -0.58
C GLN A 114 16.02 14.16 -1.76
N PHE A 115 15.49 14.04 -2.98
CA PHE A 115 16.29 13.86 -4.17
C PHE A 115 17.15 15.09 -4.48
N VAL A 116 18.45 14.86 -4.68
CA VAL A 116 19.41 15.90 -5.04
C VAL A 116 19.75 15.76 -6.52
N VAL A 117 19.39 16.79 -7.29
CA VAL A 117 19.70 16.89 -8.72
C VAL A 117 21.21 17.13 -8.90
N GLY A 118 21.82 16.48 -9.89
CA GLY A 118 23.26 16.55 -10.16
C GLY A 118 24.07 15.40 -9.53
N GLY A 119 23.40 14.45 -8.87
CA GLY A 119 24.00 13.19 -8.44
C GLY A 119 24.22 12.20 -9.60
N ASN A 120 24.80 11.03 -9.28
CA ASN A 120 25.19 10.02 -10.27
C ASN A 120 24.06 9.00 -10.60
N GLU A 121 22.83 9.24 -10.14
CA GLU A 121 21.69 8.33 -10.28
C GLU A 121 20.46 9.10 -10.77
N ARG A 122 19.69 8.48 -11.67
CA ARG A 122 18.42 9.03 -12.17
C ARG A 122 17.33 8.92 -11.10
N PHE A 123 16.40 9.88 -11.10
CA PHE A 123 15.31 9.90 -10.12
C PHE A 123 14.47 8.62 -10.12
N ALA A 124 14.10 8.09 -11.29
CA ALA A 124 13.35 6.83 -11.37
C ALA A 124 14.03 5.64 -10.65
N ILE A 125 15.36 5.56 -10.68
CA ILE A 125 16.12 4.49 -10.00
C ILE A 125 16.10 4.73 -8.49
N TYR A 126 16.38 5.96 -8.08
CA TYR A 126 16.32 6.39 -6.68
C TYR A 126 14.93 6.11 -6.07
N ALA A 127 13.87 6.57 -6.73
CA ALA A 127 12.49 6.34 -6.33
C ALA A 127 12.14 4.85 -6.22
N THR A 128 12.59 4.03 -7.18
CA THR A 128 12.37 2.56 -7.14
C THR A 128 12.91 1.96 -5.84
N ARG A 129 14.13 2.33 -5.42
CA ARG A 129 14.73 1.82 -4.19
C ARG A 129 13.93 2.20 -2.95
N HIS A 130 13.51 3.46 -2.86
CA HIS A 130 12.69 3.96 -1.75
C HIS A 130 11.32 3.28 -1.68
N ILE A 131 10.68 3.07 -2.83
CA ILE A 131 9.40 2.36 -2.91
C ILE A 131 9.57 0.92 -2.45
N CYS A 132 10.51 0.15 -3.02
CA CYS A 132 10.72 -1.25 -2.63
C CYS A 132 10.99 -1.36 -1.11
N GLN A 133 11.89 -0.54 -0.58
CA GLN A 133 12.21 -0.53 0.85
C GLN A 133 10.97 -0.27 1.73
N ARG A 134 10.10 0.66 1.32
CA ARG A 134 8.85 0.95 2.05
C ARG A 134 7.88 -0.22 2.00
N LEU A 135 7.74 -0.88 0.86
CA LEU A 135 6.87 -2.04 0.72
C LEU A 135 7.38 -3.25 1.50
N ASP A 136 8.69 -3.53 1.46
CA ASP A 136 9.34 -4.57 2.27
C ASP A 136 9.05 -4.34 3.76
N SER A 137 9.20 -3.09 4.22
CA SER A 137 8.93 -2.71 5.60
C SER A 137 7.45 -2.86 5.96
N SER A 138 6.53 -2.55 5.03
CA SER A 138 5.09 -2.69 5.26
C SER A 138 4.67 -4.15 5.49
N MET A 139 5.40 -5.10 4.89
CA MET A 139 5.18 -6.53 5.11
C MET A 139 5.78 -7.00 6.45
N SER A 140 6.93 -6.44 6.84
CA SER A 140 7.62 -6.82 8.08
C SER A 140 6.95 -6.28 9.34
N VAL A 141 6.36 -5.08 9.29
CA VAL A 141 5.73 -4.42 10.46
C VAL A 141 4.41 -5.11 10.88
N ARG A 142 3.91 -6.09 10.13
CA ARG A 142 2.68 -6.82 10.47
C ARG A 142 2.93 -8.32 10.72
N GLY A 143 3.68 -8.62 11.78
CA GLY A 143 3.68 -9.95 12.41
C GLY A 143 4.48 -9.99 13.73
N PRO A 144 4.05 -10.70 14.79
CA PRO A 144 2.71 -11.19 15.13
C PRO A 144 2.03 -10.28 16.18
N ALA A 145 0.71 -10.13 16.11
CA ALA A 145 -0.06 -9.69 17.27
C ALA A 145 -0.06 -10.85 18.28
N VAL A 146 0.86 -10.82 19.24
CA VAL A 146 0.91 -11.78 20.37
C VAL A 146 0.67 -11.00 21.66
N ALA A 147 -0.53 -11.19 22.23
CA ALA A 147 -0.74 -11.72 23.58
C ALA A 147 -2.25 -11.72 23.88
#